data_AF-A0A3D3SC71-F1
#
_entry.id   AF-A0A3D3SC71-F1
#
_cell.length_a   1.000
_cell.length_b   1.000
_cell.length_c   1.000
_cell.angle_alpha   90.00
_cell.angle_beta   90.00
_cell.angle_gamma   90.00
#
_symmetry.space_group_name_H-M   'P 1'
#
loop_
_entity.id
_entity.type
_entity.pdbx_description
1 polymer ?
#
loop_
_entity_poly.entity_id
_entity_poly.type
_entity_poly.pdbx_seq_one_letter_code
_entity_poly.pdbx_strand_id
1 'polypeptide(L)'
;DAELSAVAAAISAQGFDVVPGERGGLYFGPSSPHAGKKVSGTARRFGARRVLHHGTILVDADMSILHASLHGMETFDDASLPSVSAVPANLSATKKGISMDALREGISLHLAGIPTAPLPTSIADRSLLDAERRRLSSSEWIWETTPPFSVPLGSESPTAALRVEKGRIAALIGENGFQASRAESDFRQSEYLGRSFSISVYEELNAIVAEAGRRTEETL
;
A
#
# COMPACT_ATOMS: atom_id res chain seq x y z
N ASP A 1 -21.26 -11.36 -3.93
CA ASP A 1 -21.04 -9.98 -3.48
C ASP A 1 -21.72 -9.04 -4.47
N ALA A 2 -22.96 -8.63 -4.16
CA ALA A 2 -23.86 -8.01 -5.15
C ALA A 2 -23.36 -6.67 -5.69
N GLU A 3 -22.69 -5.88 -4.84
CA GLU A 3 -22.10 -4.60 -5.23
C GLU A 3 -20.97 -4.79 -6.25
N LEU A 4 -20.08 -5.76 -5.99
CA LEU A 4 -18.97 -6.07 -6.89
C LEU A 4 -19.47 -6.61 -8.23
N SER A 5 -20.52 -7.44 -8.21
CA SER A 5 -21.19 -7.91 -9.43
C SER A 5 -21.82 -6.76 -10.23
N ALA A 6 -22.41 -5.76 -9.57
CA ALA A 6 -22.98 -4.60 -10.23
C ALA A 6 -21.89 -3.75 -10.92
N VAL A 7 -20.75 -3.53 -10.26
CA VAL A 7 -19.61 -2.82 -10.86
C VAL A 7 -19.04 -3.59 -12.05
N ALA A 8 -18.89 -4.91 -11.94
CA ALA A 8 -18.42 -5.75 -13.05
C ALA A 8 -19.37 -5.70 -14.25
N ALA A 9 -20.68 -5.73 -14.01
CA ALA A 9 -21.70 -5.58 -15.05
C ALA A 9 -21.65 -4.19 -15.71
N ALA A 10 -21.45 -3.13 -14.93
CA ALA A 10 -21.32 -1.77 -15.44
C ALA A 10 -20.10 -1.59 -16.36
N ILE A 11 -18.96 -2.17 -15.98
CA ILE A 11 -17.74 -2.18 -16.80
C ILE A 11 -17.94 -3.04 -18.06
N SER A 12 -18.60 -4.20 -17.93
CA SER A 12 -18.92 -5.08 -19.05
C SER A 12 -19.85 -4.45 -20.06
N ALA A 13 -20.82 -3.65 -19.62
CA ALA A 13 -21.68 -2.87 -20.51
C ALA A 13 -20.91 -1.84 -21.36
N GLN A 14 -19.68 -1.48 -20.97
CA GLN A 14 -18.79 -0.61 -21.77
C GLN A 14 -17.90 -1.40 -22.74
N GLY A 15 -18.08 -2.73 -22.84
CA GLY A 15 -17.36 -3.60 -23.76
C GLY A 15 -16.11 -4.27 -23.19
N PHE A 16 -15.98 -4.36 -21.86
CA PHE A 16 -14.86 -5.05 -21.21
C PHE A 16 -15.34 -6.28 -20.45
N ASP A 17 -15.03 -7.48 -20.94
CA ASP A 17 -15.35 -8.72 -20.22
C ASP A 17 -14.60 -8.76 -18.87
N VAL A 18 -15.32 -8.47 -17.79
CA VAL A 18 -14.80 -8.37 -16.43
C VAL A 18 -15.73 -9.09 -15.47
N VAL A 19 -15.15 -9.93 -14.60
CA VAL A 19 -15.85 -10.76 -13.65
C VAL A 19 -15.36 -10.51 -12.21
N PRO A 20 -16.24 -10.66 -11.20
CA PRO A 20 -15.81 -10.70 -9.80
C PRO A 20 -14.86 -11.88 -9.55
N GLY A 21 -13.85 -11.66 -8.72
CA GLY A 21 -12.95 -12.70 -8.25
C GLY A 21 -12.73 -12.63 -6.75
N GLU A 22 -11.62 -13.21 -6.30
CA GLU A 22 -11.31 -13.32 -4.88
C GLU A 22 -11.10 -11.96 -4.20
N ARG A 23 -11.41 -11.92 -2.90
CA ARG A 23 -11.11 -10.79 -1.99
C ARG A 23 -11.48 -9.41 -2.52
N GLY A 24 -12.62 -9.30 -3.21
CA GLY A 24 -13.12 -8.01 -3.70
C GLY A 24 -12.41 -7.50 -4.97
N GLY A 25 -11.67 -8.35 -5.68
CA GLY A 25 -11.07 -7.98 -6.97
C GLY A 25 -12.03 -8.15 -8.14
N LEU A 26 -11.83 -7.35 -9.20
CA LEU A 26 -12.36 -7.66 -10.53
C LEU A 26 -11.24 -8.09 -11.45
N TYR A 27 -11.54 -9.03 -12.32
CA TYR A 27 -10.58 -9.68 -13.21
C TYR A 27 -11.14 -9.73 -14.61
N PHE A 28 -10.26 -9.72 -15.61
CA PHE A 28 -10.68 -10.02 -16.98
C PHE A 28 -11.33 -11.40 -17.05
N GLY A 29 -12.50 -11.45 -17.67
CA GLY A 29 -13.28 -12.66 -17.85
C GLY A 29 -12.72 -13.59 -18.94
N PRO A 30 -13.30 -14.80 -19.09
CA PRO A 30 -12.79 -15.84 -19.97
C PRO A 30 -12.75 -15.48 -21.47
N SER A 31 -13.55 -14.51 -21.91
CA SER A 31 -13.61 -14.07 -23.30
C SER A 31 -12.55 -13.01 -23.62
N SER A 32 -11.87 -12.49 -22.60
CA SER A 32 -10.77 -11.53 -22.76
C SER A 32 -9.44 -12.26 -23.06
N PRO A 33 -8.59 -11.74 -23.96
CA PRO A 33 -7.23 -12.26 -24.15
C PRO A 33 -6.33 -12.08 -22.91
N HIS A 34 -6.80 -11.34 -21.89
CA HIS A 34 -6.12 -11.11 -20.63
C HIS A 34 -6.79 -11.81 -19.45
N ALA A 35 -7.58 -12.87 -19.71
CA ALA A 35 -8.33 -13.63 -18.71
C ALA A 35 -7.52 -13.91 -17.43
N GLY A 36 -8.15 -13.69 -16.27
CA GLY A 36 -7.53 -13.93 -14.96
C GLY A 36 -6.59 -12.83 -14.47
N LYS A 37 -6.27 -11.79 -15.27
CA LYS A 37 -5.53 -10.62 -14.79
C LYS A 37 -6.46 -9.64 -14.07
N LYS A 38 -5.99 -9.05 -12.97
CA LYS A 38 -6.74 -8.15 -12.09
C LYS A 38 -6.84 -6.75 -12.70
N VAL A 39 -8.04 -6.21 -12.78
CA VAL A 39 -8.32 -4.86 -13.31
C VAL A 39 -8.80 -3.89 -12.23
N SER A 40 -9.20 -4.40 -11.07
CA SER A 40 -9.74 -3.62 -9.96
C SER A 40 -9.44 -4.28 -8.62
N GLY A 41 -9.19 -3.47 -7.59
CA GLY A 41 -9.24 -3.90 -6.19
C GLY A 41 -10.20 -3.02 -5.41
N THR A 42 -10.84 -3.60 -4.39
CA THR A 42 -11.78 -2.88 -3.53
C THR A 42 -11.37 -2.96 -2.06
N ALA A 43 -11.87 -2.01 -1.27
CA ALA A 43 -11.77 -2.01 0.17
C ALA A 43 -13.06 -1.44 0.79
N ARG A 44 -13.30 -1.80 2.05
CA ARG A 44 -14.52 -1.45 2.78
C ARG A 44 -14.20 -0.80 4.10
N ARG A 45 -14.94 0.26 4.43
CA ARG A 45 -14.96 0.86 5.77
C ARG A 45 -16.37 0.77 6.34
N PHE A 46 -16.51 -0.01 7.41
CA PHE A 46 -17.75 -0.12 8.16
C PHE A 46 -17.81 1.02 9.19
N GLY A 47 -18.90 1.79 9.17
CA GLY A 47 -19.28 2.72 10.23
C GLY A 47 -20.55 2.25 10.92
N ALA A 48 -20.95 2.92 12.00
CA ALA A 48 -22.08 2.50 12.82
C ALA A 48 -23.41 2.31 12.07
N ARG A 49 -23.64 3.09 11.00
CA ARG A 49 -24.89 3.06 10.21
C ARG A 49 -24.68 3.09 8.70
N ARG A 50 -23.43 3.02 8.24
CA ARG A 50 -23.08 3.17 6.83
C ARG A 50 -21.85 2.35 6.50
N VAL A 51 -21.77 1.88 5.27
CA VAL A 51 -20.59 1.22 4.72
C VAL A 51 -20.11 2.04 3.53
N LEU A 52 -18.82 2.33 3.50
CA LEU A 52 -18.15 2.84 2.30
C LEU A 52 -17.48 1.67 1.61
N HIS A 53 -17.93 1.35 0.41
CA HIS A 53 -17.25 0.47 -0.52
C HIS A 53 -16.57 1.35 -1.58
N HIS A 54 -15.24 1.28 -1.65
CA HIS A 54 -14.47 1.99 -2.67
C HIS A 54 -13.52 1.02 -3.37
N GLY A 55 -12.99 1.43 -4.50
CA GLY A 55 -12.00 0.66 -5.23
C GLY A 55 -11.36 1.45 -6.36
N THR A 56 -10.51 0.75 -7.09
CA THR A 56 -9.79 1.27 -8.25
C THR A 56 -10.26 0.58 -9.52
N ILE A 57 -10.07 1.20 -10.69
CA ILE A 57 -10.15 0.54 -12.00
C ILE A 57 -8.89 0.93 -12.76
N LEU A 58 -8.10 -0.05 -13.19
CA LEU A 58 -6.90 0.16 -13.98
C LEU A 58 -7.30 0.40 -15.43
N VAL A 59 -7.31 1.65 -15.88
CA VAL A 59 -7.72 2.01 -17.24
C VAL A 59 -6.54 2.06 -18.19
N ASP A 60 -5.55 2.89 -17.88
CA ASP A 60 -4.31 3.05 -18.66
C ASP A 60 -3.14 3.50 -17.76
N ALA A 61 -3.00 2.88 -16.59
CA ALA A 61 -1.93 3.20 -15.65
C ALA A 61 -0.57 2.71 -16.18
N ASP A 62 0.51 3.41 -15.83
CA ASP A 62 1.86 2.92 -16.10
C ASP A 62 2.17 1.70 -15.21
N MET A 63 2.18 0.52 -15.83
CA MET A 63 2.43 -0.74 -15.12
C MET A 63 3.85 -0.81 -14.55
N SER A 64 4.84 -0.15 -15.19
CA SER A 64 6.21 -0.15 -14.69
C SER A 64 6.32 0.63 -13.38
N ILE A 65 5.69 1.80 -13.30
CA ILE A 65 5.62 2.62 -12.09
C ILE A 65 4.82 1.90 -10.99
N LEU A 66 3.68 1.29 -11.35
CA LEU A 66 2.88 0.51 -10.41
C LEU A 66 3.70 -0.63 -9.82
N HIS A 67 4.37 -1.42 -10.64
CA HIS A 67 5.22 -2.51 -10.17
C HIS A 67 6.35 -1.99 -9.29
N ALA A 68 7.07 -0.95 -9.70
CA ALA A 68 8.14 -0.36 -8.90
C ALA A 68 7.65 0.12 -7.52
N SER A 69 6.44 0.66 -7.43
CA SER A 69 5.88 1.25 -6.20
C SER A 69 5.33 0.22 -5.20
N LEU A 70 5.11 -1.03 -5.60
CA LEU A 70 4.49 -2.06 -4.76
C LEU A 70 5.50 -2.98 -4.08
N HIS A 71 6.80 -2.75 -4.26
CA HIS A 71 7.83 -3.50 -3.54
C HIS A 71 7.88 -3.04 -2.08
N GLY A 72 7.87 -4.02 -1.17
CA GLY A 72 8.07 -3.80 0.25
C GLY A 72 9.49 -4.10 0.68
N MET A 73 9.80 -3.71 1.91
CA MET A 73 10.97 -4.16 2.65
C MET A 73 10.59 -5.45 3.40
N GLU A 74 11.55 -6.35 3.58
CA GLU A 74 11.34 -7.52 4.43
C GLU A 74 11.23 -7.06 5.90
N THR A 75 10.12 -7.42 6.55
CA THR A 75 9.82 -7.09 7.94
C THR A 75 9.41 -8.33 8.70
N PHE A 76 9.59 -8.29 10.03
CA PHE A 76 9.09 -9.30 10.94
C PHE A 76 8.47 -8.66 12.19
N ASP A 77 7.80 -9.47 13.00
CA ASP A 77 6.97 -9.03 14.13
C ASP A 77 5.98 -7.91 13.76
N ASP A 78 5.54 -7.91 12.50
CA ASP A 78 4.53 -6.98 12.00
C ASP A 78 3.13 -7.58 12.20
N ALA A 79 2.21 -6.73 12.66
CA ALA A 79 0.79 -7.06 12.77
C ALA A 79 0.00 -6.51 11.57
N SER A 80 0.68 -6.27 10.45
CA SER A 80 0.06 -5.67 9.27
C SER A 80 -0.74 -6.71 8.50
N LEU A 81 -1.77 -6.26 7.77
CA LEU A 81 -2.50 -7.15 6.87
C LEU A 81 -1.70 -7.25 5.56
N PRO A 82 -1.17 -8.43 5.18
CA PRO A 82 -0.36 -8.55 3.98
C PRO A 82 -1.21 -8.31 2.72
N SER A 83 -0.59 -7.65 1.75
CA SER A 83 -1.18 -7.50 0.42
C SER A 83 -1.25 -8.86 -0.30
N VAL A 84 -2.31 -9.06 -1.08
CA VAL A 84 -2.50 -10.28 -1.86
C VAL A 84 -2.07 -10.00 -3.29
N SER A 85 -0.95 -10.60 -3.68
CA SER A 85 -0.40 -10.46 -5.02
C SER A 85 -1.38 -10.99 -6.07
N ALA A 86 -1.56 -10.20 -7.11
CA ALA A 86 -2.29 -10.58 -8.31
C ALA A 86 -1.59 -9.94 -9.51
N VAL A 87 -1.69 -10.54 -10.69
CA VAL A 87 -1.14 -9.96 -11.92
C VAL A 87 -2.08 -8.86 -12.40
N PRO A 88 -1.71 -7.57 -12.33
CA PRO A 88 -2.57 -6.48 -12.76
C PRO A 88 -2.59 -6.34 -14.28
N ALA A 89 -3.66 -5.76 -14.82
CA ALA A 89 -3.73 -5.32 -16.21
C ALA A 89 -4.67 -4.14 -16.38
N ASN A 90 -4.36 -3.28 -17.35
CA ASN A 90 -5.21 -2.17 -17.77
C ASN A 90 -6.36 -2.62 -18.68
N LEU A 91 -7.50 -1.93 -18.61
CA LEU A 91 -8.56 -2.02 -19.63
C LEU A 91 -8.03 -1.67 -21.03
N SER A 92 -7.05 -0.76 -21.12
CA SER A 92 -6.38 -0.37 -22.37
C SER A 92 -5.61 -1.50 -23.06
N ALA A 93 -5.42 -2.63 -22.37
CA ALA A 93 -4.85 -3.85 -22.95
C ALA A 93 -5.83 -4.56 -23.91
N THR A 94 -7.13 -4.32 -23.77
CA THR A 94 -8.18 -4.88 -24.65
C THR A 94 -8.62 -3.88 -25.71
N LYS A 95 -8.70 -2.59 -25.38
CA LYS A 95 -9.11 -1.52 -26.30
C LYS A 95 -8.20 -0.31 -26.11
N LYS A 96 -7.46 0.11 -27.14
CA LYS A 96 -6.61 1.30 -27.06
C LYS A 96 -7.44 2.59 -27.13
N GLY A 97 -6.93 3.66 -26.52
CA GLY A 97 -7.55 4.99 -26.57
C GLY A 97 -8.87 5.11 -25.80
N ILE A 98 -9.03 4.39 -24.68
CA ILE A 98 -10.22 4.49 -23.83
C ILE A 98 -10.28 5.90 -23.22
N SER A 99 -11.40 6.59 -23.42
CA SER A 99 -11.67 7.84 -22.70
C SER A 99 -12.08 7.53 -21.26
N MET A 100 -11.33 8.09 -20.30
CA MET A 100 -11.67 8.05 -18.87
C MET A 100 -13.06 8.63 -18.61
N ASP A 101 -13.42 9.74 -19.27
CA ASP A 101 -14.72 10.39 -19.08
C ASP A 101 -15.85 9.52 -19.61
N ALA A 102 -15.70 8.93 -20.80
CA ALA A 102 -16.72 8.06 -21.37
C ALA A 102 -16.92 6.79 -20.52
N LEU A 103 -15.83 6.20 -20.02
CA LEU A 103 -15.91 5.06 -19.10
C LEU A 103 -16.63 5.44 -17.80
N ARG A 104 -16.27 6.58 -17.20
CA ARG A 104 -16.89 7.10 -15.98
C ARG A 104 -18.39 7.34 -16.17
N GLU A 105 -18.77 7.99 -17.26
CA GLU A 105 -20.17 8.27 -17.59
C GLU A 105 -20.97 6.99 -17.83
N GLY A 106 -20.42 6.05 -18.62
CA GLY A 106 -21.07 4.77 -18.89
C GLY A 106 -21.30 3.94 -17.63
N ILE A 107 -20.32 3.91 -16.72
CA ILE A 107 -20.46 3.25 -15.41
C ILE A 107 -21.54 3.94 -14.56
N SER A 108 -21.53 5.28 -14.48
CA SER A 108 -22.53 6.04 -13.72
C SER A 108 -23.94 5.81 -14.24
N LEU A 109 -24.12 5.86 -15.56
CA LEU A 109 -25.41 5.59 -16.20
C LEU A 109 -25.89 4.17 -15.93
N HIS A 110 -25.00 3.18 -15.96
CA HIS A 110 -25.38 1.79 -15.68
C HIS A 110 -25.76 1.55 -14.22
N LEU A 111 -25.00 2.12 -13.27
CA LEU A 111 -25.23 1.89 -11.84
C LEU A 111 -26.37 2.72 -11.26
N ALA A 112 -26.49 3.98 -11.69
CA ALA A 112 -27.38 4.96 -11.07
C ALA A 112 -28.45 5.51 -12.03
N GLY A 113 -28.40 5.16 -13.32
CA GLY A 113 -29.32 5.71 -14.33
C GLY A 113 -29.09 7.19 -14.66
N ILE A 114 -28.03 7.80 -14.13
CA ILE A 114 -27.72 9.22 -14.28
C ILE A 114 -26.25 9.43 -14.66
N PRO A 115 -25.94 10.46 -15.47
CA PRO A 115 -24.57 10.82 -15.80
C PRO A 115 -23.83 11.33 -14.55
N THR A 116 -22.50 11.37 -14.64
CA THR A 116 -21.71 11.96 -13.56
C THR A 116 -22.02 13.44 -13.40
N ALA A 117 -22.21 13.88 -12.16
CA ALA A 117 -22.40 15.28 -11.81
C ALA A 117 -21.28 15.74 -10.85
N PRO A 118 -20.90 17.03 -10.87
CA PRO A 118 -20.05 17.59 -9.83
C PRO A 118 -20.66 17.36 -8.45
N LEU A 119 -19.80 17.19 -7.44
CA LEU A 119 -20.26 17.05 -6.06
C LEU A 119 -21.04 18.32 -5.66
N PRO A 120 -22.27 18.19 -5.15
CA PRO A 120 -23.04 19.34 -4.68
C PRO A 120 -22.28 20.11 -3.60
N THR A 121 -22.31 21.44 -3.66
CA THR A 121 -21.68 22.31 -2.66
C THR A 121 -22.26 22.13 -1.25
N SER A 122 -23.50 21.64 -1.15
CA SER A 122 -24.16 21.29 0.12
C SER A 122 -23.57 20.08 0.83
N ILE A 123 -22.87 19.20 0.11
CA ILE A 123 -22.21 17.99 0.66
C ILE A 123 -20.75 18.30 1.03
N ALA A 124 -20.20 19.39 0.50
CA ALA A 124 -18.81 19.80 0.69
C ALA A 124 -18.70 20.93 1.72
N ASP A 125 -18.89 20.62 3.01
CA ASP A 125 -18.39 21.50 4.05
C ASP A 125 -16.87 21.63 3.88
N ARG A 126 -16.45 22.76 3.32
CA ARG A 126 -15.04 23.00 2.99
C ARG A 126 -14.17 22.95 4.23
N SER A 127 -14.67 23.37 5.39
CA SER A 127 -13.90 23.33 6.63
C SER A 127 -13.60 21.90 7.07
N LEU A 128 -14.59 21.01 6.93
CA LEU A 128 -14.45 19.58 7.19
C LEU A 128 -13.49 18.92 6.17
N LEU A 129 -13.64 19.23 4.87
CA LEU A 129 -12.76 18.71 3.83
C LEU A 129 -11.31 19.15 4.03
N ASP A 130 -11.08 20.41 4.41
CA ASP A 130 -9.74 20.93 4.69
C ASP A 130 -9.14 20.32 5.95
N ALA A 131 -9.95 20.08 6.99
CA ALA A 131 -9.52 19.38 8.19
C ALA A 131 -9.13 17.93 7.88
N GLU A 132 -9.96 17.20 7.13
CA GLU A 132 -9.65 15.82 6.70
C GLU A 132 -8.44 15.79 5.77
N ARG A 133 -8.31 16.75 4.85
CA ARG A 133 -7.11 16.86 3.98
C ARG A 133 -5.86 17.02 4.83
N ARG A 134 -5.84 17.97 5.79
CA ARG A 134 -4.69 18.18 6.68
C ARG A 134 -4.35 16.92 7.47
N ARG A 135 -5.36 16.23 7.99
CA ARG A 135 -5.19 14.98 8.74
C ARG A 135 -4.61 13.88 7.85
N LEU A 136 -5.24 13.61 6.70
CA LEU A 136 -4.86 12.54 5.77
C LEU A 136 -3.50 12.78 5.10
N SER A 137 -3.04 14.03 5.00
CA SER A 137 -1.71 14.38 4.49
C SER A 137 -0.63 14.49 5.57
N SER A 138 -0.98 14.30 6.85
CA SER A 138 -0.02 14.43 7.95
C SER A 138 0.89 13.21 8.04
N SER A 139 2.14 13.42 8.49
CA SER A 139 3.05 12.31 8.81
C SER A 139 2.46 11.39 9.88
N GLU A 140 1.76 11.97 10.87
CA GLU A 140 1.07 11.23 11.92
C GLU A 140 0.15 10.17 11.33
N TRP A 141 -0.65 10.54 10.33
CA TRP A 141 -1.57 9.63 9.68
C TRP A 141 -0.92 8.69 8.66
N ILE A 142 0.02 9.17 7.85
CA ILE A 142 0.60 8.36 6.77
C ILE A 142 1.57 7.32 7.34
N TRP A 143 2.35 7.70 8.35
CA TRP A 143 3.48 6.90 8.85
C TRP A 143 3.34 6.50 10.31
N GLU A 144 2.87 7.40 11.18
CA GLU A 144 2.89 7.15 12.63
C GLU A 144 1.75 6.25 13.13
N THR A 145 0.76 5.94 12.27
CA THR A 145 -0.24 4.90 12.55
C THR A 145 0.18 3.50 12.08
N THR A 146 1.38 3.35 11.49
CA THR A 146 1.89 2.04 11.06
C THR A 146 2.03 1.15 12.30
N PRO A 147 1.45 -0.08 12.31
CA PRO A 147 1.67 -1.03 13.39
C PRO A 147 3.16 -1.24 13.64
N PRO A 148 3.60 -1.51 14.89
CA PRO A 148 4.99 -1.81 15.17
C PRO A 148 5.52 -2.94 14.27
N PHE A 149 6.75 -2.78 13.79
CA PHE A 149 7.44 -3.77 12.96
C PHE A 149 8.94 -3.75 13.22
N SER A 150 9.62 -4.81 12.82
CA SER A 150 11.08 -4.92 12.92
C SER A 150 11.69 -5.14 11.54
N VAL A 151 12.85 -4.54 11.29
CA VAL A 151 13.60 -4.66 10.03
C VAL A 151 15.00 -5.21 10.30
N PRO A 152 15.42 -6.31 9.67
CA PRO A 152 16.77 -6.86 9.85
C PRO A 152 17.85 -5.90 9.35
N LEU A 153 19.02 -5.92 10.01
CA LEU A 153 20.24 -5.24 9.60
C LEU A 153 21.34 -6.28 9.34
N GLY A 154 22.09 -6.09 8.25
CA GLY A 154 23.08 -7.05 7.73
C GLY A 154 22.51 -7.87 6.57
N SER A 155 23.34 -8.14 5.55
CA SER A 155 22.87 -8.68 4.26
C SER A 155 22.83 -10.20 4.16
N GLU A 156 23.60 -10.93 4.98
CA GLU A 156 23.74 -12.40 4.82
C GLU A 156 23.44 -13.20 6.10
N SER A 157 23.72 -12.63 7.28
CA SER A 157 23.29 -13.17 8.59
C SER A 157 22.96 -11.99 9.51
N PRO A 158 21.69 -11.56 9.58
CA PRO A 158 21.34 -10.36 10.31
C PRO A 158 21.48 -10.60 11.82
N THR A 159 22.55 -10.07 12.40
CA THR A 159 22.84 -10.15 13.85
C THR A 159 22.06 -9.11 14.66
N ALA A 160 21.40 -8.16 13.98
CA ALA A 160 20.61 -7.10 14.58
C ALA A 160 19.40 -6.72 13.73
N ALA A 161 18.44 -6.02 14.33
CA ALA A 161 17.27 -5.47 13.66
C ALA A 161 16.83 -4.14 14.26
N LEU A 162 16.24 -3.25 13.47
CA LEU A 162 15.62 -2.02 13.94
C LEU A 162 14.16 -2.27 14.30
N ARG A 163 13.79 -1.94 15.54
CA ARG A 163 12.38 -1.85 15.94
C ARG A 163 11.84 -0.48 15.58
N VAL A 164 10.73 -0.45 14.86
CA VAL A 164 10.02 0.78 14.48
C VAL A 164 8.65 0.81 15.14
N GLU A 165 8.35 1.90 15.84
CA GLU A 165 7.06 2.13 16.47
C GLU A 165 6.58 3.54 16.15
N LYS A 166 5.32 3.66 15.73
CA LYS A 166 4.72 4.94 15.32
C LYS A 166 5.59 5.70 14.30
N GLY A 167 6.11 4.97 13.32
CA GLY A 167 6.97 5.52 12.26
C GLY A 167 8.33 6.02 12.74
N ARG A 168 8.77 5.67 13.96
CA ARG A 168 10.03 6.12 14.55
C ARG A 168 10.87 4.95 15.02
N ILE A 169 12.18 5.13 14.97
CA ILE A 169 13.14 4.14 15.44
C ILE A 169 13.06 4.07 16.97
N ALA A 170 12.65 2.91 17.48
CA ALA A 170 12.38 2.70 18.90
C ALA A 170 13.49 1.91 19.61
N ALA A 171 14.13 0.95 18.92
CA ALA A 171 15.20 0.15 19.50
C ALA A 171 16.05 -0.54 18.42
N LEU A 172 17.22 -1.01 18.83
CA LEU A 172 18.03 -2.00 18.13
C LEU A 172 17.87 -3.34 18.86
N ILE A 173 17.44 -4.37 18.15
CA ILE A 173 17.24 -5.74 18.66
C ILE A 173 18.43 -6.59 18.21
N GLY A 174 19.05 -7.37 19.10
CA GLY A 174 20.11 -8.33 18.76
C GLY A 174 19.60 -9.77 18.54
N GLU A 175 20.46 -10.63 17.98
CA GLU A 175 20.19 -11.97 17.42
C GLU A 175 19.43 -12.98 18.32
N ASN A 176 19.18 -12.71 19.61
CA ASN A 176 18.40 -13.61 20.49
C ASN A 176 17.69 -12.89 21.65
N GLY A 177 17.23 -11.64 21.48
CA GLY A 177 16.49 -10.90 22.54
C GLY A 177 17.29 -10.59 23.83
N PHE A 178 18.50 -11.13 23.97
CA PHE A 178 19.45 -10.89 25.04
C PHE A 178 20.86 -11.09 24.47
N GLN A 179 21.48 -10.01 24.00
CA GLN A 179 22.89 -9.63 24.20
C GLN A 179 23.29 -8.58 23.17
N ALA A 180 23.16 -7.31 23.54
CA ALA A 180 23.88 -6.23 22.88
C ALA A 180 24.25 -5.14 23.91
N SER A 181 24.81 -5.48 25.07
CA SER A 181 24.97 -4.50 26.17
C SER A 181 25.79 -3.26 25.79
N ARG A 182 26.73 -3.37 24.85
CA ARG A 182 27.52 -2.22 24.35
C ARG A 182 26.90 -1.56 23.12
N ALA A 183 26.58 -2.34 22.08
CA ALA A 183 25.97 -1.80 20.86
C ALA A 183 24.59 -1.17 21.11
N GLU A 184 23.78 -1.74 22.00
CA GLU A 184 22.51 -1.17 22.42
C GLU A 184 22.72 0.09 23.28
N SER A 185 23.75 0.12 24.14
CA SER A 185 24.08 1.33 24.92
C SER A 185 24.54 2.47 24.02
N ASP A 186 25.41 2.18 23.06
CA ASP A 186 25.91 3.15 22.08
C ASP A 186 24.75 3.62 21.18
N PHE A 187 23.87 2.72 20.77
CA PHE A 187 22.66 3.05 20.01
C PHE A 187 21.68 3.92 20.81
N ARG A 188 21.48 3.64 22.10
CA ARG A 188 20.64 4.47 22.99
C ARG A 188 21.19 5.90 23.15
N GLN A 189 22.49 6.07 22.97
CA GLN A 189 23.16 7.38 22.97
C GLN A 189 23.31 7.97 21.56
N SER A 190 22.94 7.22 20.53
CA SER A 190 23.01 7.67 19.14
C SER A 190 21.91 8.67 18.80
N GLU A 191 22.13 9.42 17.74
CA GLU A 191 21.12 10.33 17.20
C GLU A 191 19.94 9.60 16.54
N TYR A 192 20.03 8.28 16.30
CA TYR A 192 19.00 7.52 15.57
C TYR A 192 17.77 7.19 16.40
N LEU A 193 17.92 7.10 17.73
CA LEU A 193 16.79 6.81 18.61
C LEU A 193 15.74 7.93 18.54
N GLY A 194 14.49 7.57 18.24
CA GLY A 194 13.37 8.49 18.11
C GLY A 194 13.29 9.25 16.77
N ARG A 195 14.30 9.11 15.88
CA ARG A 195 14.23 9.65 14.51
C ARG A 195 13.13 8.94 13.73
N SER A 196 12.51 9.67 12.81
CA SER A 196 11.56 9.09 11.85
C SER A 196 12.28 8.02 11.02
N PHE A 197 11.63 6.87 10.88
CA PHE A 197 12.13 5.81 10.03
C PHE A 197 11.99 6.23 8.55
N SER A 198 13.05 6.03 7.78
CA SER A 198 13.05 6.20 6.33
C SER A 198 14.01 5.20 5.71
N ILE A 199 13.84 4.91 4.41
CA ILE A 199 14.75 4.03 3.67
C ILE A 199 16.19 4.54 3.73
N SER A 200 16.40 5.86 3.61
CA SER A 200 17.74 6.44 3.70
C SER A 200 18.41 6.21 5.06
N VAL A 201 17.65 6.33 6.16
CA VAL A 201 18.18 6.07 7.52
C VAL A 201 18.45 4.58 7.72
N TYR A 202 17.58 3.72 7.17
CA TYR A 202 17.81 2.29 7.16
C TYR A 202 19.10 1.91 6.43
N GLU A 203 19.32 2.42 5.22
CA GLU A 203 20.51 2.13 4.42
C GLU A 203 21.80 2.59 5.12
N GLU A 204 21.78 3.77 5.73
CA GLU A 204 22.88 4.30 6.53
C GLU A 204 23.24 3.36 7.71
N LEU A 205 22.24 2.99 8.51
CA LEU A 205 22.44 2.08 9.65
C LEU A 205 22.88 0.68 9.22
N ASN A 206 22.32 0.19 8.11
CA ASN A 206 22.68 -1.11 7.55
C ASN A 206 24.15 -1.14 7.10
N ALA A 207 24.64 -0.06 6.49
CA ALA A 207 26.05 0.06 6.11
C ALA A 207 26.99 0.12 7.33
N ILE A 208 26.60 0.82 8.40
CA ILE A 208 27.36 0.90 9.65
C ILE A 208 27.51 -0.50 10.29
N VAL A 209 26.41 -1.26 10.36
CA VAL A 209 26.43 -2.62 10.94
C VAL A 209 27.26 -3.57 10.08
N ALA A 210 27.16 -3.50 8.75
CA ALA A 210 27.96 -4.32 7.84
C ALA A 210 29.47 -4.04 7.98
N GLU A 211 29.88 -2.79 8.16
CA GLU A 211 31.28 -2.43 8.39
C GLU A 211 31.81 -2.95 9.74
N ALA A 212 31.00 -2.89 10.80
CA ALA A 212 31.37 -3.40 12.11
C ALA A 212 31.54 -4.92 12.13
N GLY A 213 30.71 -5.66 11.39
CA GLY A 213 30.83 -7.11 11.23
C GLY A 213 32.16 -7.53 10.59
N ARG A 214 32.54 -6.90 9.48
CA ARG A 214 33.79 -7.21 8.75
C ARG A 214 35.05 -7.04 9.59
N ARG A 215 35.14 -5.97 10.39
CA ARG A 215 36.30 -5.73 11.28
C ARG A 215 36.43 -6.78 12.37
N THR A 216 35.32 -7.36 12.80
CA THR A 216 35.31 -8.40 13.85
C THR A 216 35.81 -9.73 13.31
N GLU A 217 35.49 -10.07 12.05
CA GLU A 217 36.00 -11.27 11.37
C GLU A 217 37.48 -11.18 10.99
N GLU A 218 37.99 -10.02 10.60
CA GLU A 218 39.42 -9.83 10.26
C GLU A 218 40.36 -9.88 11.48
N THR A 219 39.82 -9.78 12.70
CA THR A 219 40.61 -9.77 13.95
C THR A 219 40.62 -11.14 14.65
N LEU A 220 39.92 -12.14 14.10
CA LEU A 220 39.86 -13.53 14.59
C LEU A 220 40.76 -14.46 13.77
#